data_AF-A0A9D9ZHG8-F1
#
_entry.id   AF-A0A9D9ZHG8-F1
#
_cell.length_a   1.000
_cell.length_b   1.000
_cell.length_c   1.000
_cell.angle_alpha   90.00
_cell.angle_beta   90.00
_cell.angle_gamma   90.00
#
_symmetry.space_group_name_H-M   'P 1'
#
loop_
_entity.id
_entity.type
_entity.pdbx_description
1 polymer ?
#
loop_
_entity_poly.entity_id
_entity_poly.type
_entity_poly.pdbx_seq_one_letter_code
_entity_poly.pdbx_strand_id
1 'polypeptide(L)'
;MRRYRSLNDYLKDTFGEKVYKLALDGGMTCPNRDGTKGTGGCIFCSEGGSGDFAERYTGNIETQITDAISRISGKTKAEKFIAYFQSYTNTYAPRPYLEKLFCTAVEDERIAALSIGTRPDCLPPDIIGLLDELNKIKPVFVELGLQTSNEATGKLIRRGYPLCVYDEAVY
;
A
#
# COMPACT_ATOMS: atom_id res chain seq x y z
N MET A 1 5.19 -3.01 31.96
CA MET A 1 4.10 -3.58 31.14
C MET A 1 3.88 -2.64 29.95
N ARG A 2 4.01 -3.09 28.70
CA ARG A 2 3.66 -2.26 27.53
C ARG A 2 2.13 -2.11 27.47
N ARG A 3 1.63 -0.88 27.34
CA ARG A 3 0.18 -0.56 27.35
C ARG A 3 -0.54 -0.93 26.05
N TYR A 4 0.20 -1.23 24.99
CA TYR A 4 -0.31 -1.65 23.70
C TYR A 4 0.66 -2.65 23.06
N ARG A 5 0.14 -3.51 22.19
CA ARG A 5 0.96 -4.40 21.35
C ARG A 5 1.44 -3.61 20.14
N SER A 6 2.75 -3.41 20.02
CA SER A 6 3.28 -2.69 18.86
C SER A 6 3.16 -3.53 17.60
N LEU A 7 3.05 -2.89 16.43
CA LEU A 7 3.07 -3.61 15.15
C LEU A 7 4.32 -4.49 15.02
N ASN A 8 5.48 -4.01 15.48
CA ASN A 8 6.71 -4.81 15.50
C ASN A 8 6.56 -6.08 16.36
N ASP A 9 5.94 -6.00 17.54
CA ASP A 9 5.74 -7.19 18.39
C ASP A 9 4.75 -8.15 17.73
N TYR A 10 3.64 -7.65 17.19
CA TYR A 10 2.69 -8.45 16.42
C TYR A 10 3.36 -9.20 15.26
N LEU A 11 4.13 -8.50 14.43
CA LEU A 11 4.77 -9.09 13.26
C LEU A 11 5.84 -10.12 13.64
N LYS A 12 6.59 -9.89 14.73
CA LYS A 12 7.55 -10.87 15.26
C LYS A 12 6.86 -12.14 15.75
N ASP A 13 5.77 -12.00 16.49
CA ASP A 13 5.00 -13.15 16.96
C ASP A 13 4.38 -13.93 15.79
N THR A 14 3.89 -13.24 14.76
CA THR A 14 3.23 -13.85 13.59
C THR A 14 4.22 -14.54 12.65
N PHE A 15 5.38 -13.92 12.38
CA PHE A 15 6.32 -14.41 11.36
C PHE A 15 7.57 -15.09 11.93
N GLY A 16 7.74 -15.08 13.26
CA GLY A 16 8.87 -15.68 13.97
C GLY A 16 10.16 -14.84 13.94
N GLU A 17 10.16 -13.72 13.23
CA GLU A 17 11.33 -12.85 13.06
C GLU A 17 10.92 -11.38 12.83
N LYS A 18 11.90 -10.49 12.82
CA LYS A 18 11.66 -9.09 12.47
C LYS A 18 11.50 -8.95 10.94
N VAL A 19 10.31 -8.57 10.49
CA VAL A 19 10.04 -8.27 9.08
C VAL A 19 10.11 -6.77 8.80
N TYR A 20 10.44 -6.43 7.55
CA TYR A 20 10.54 -5.03 7.08
C TYR A 20 9.63 -4.81 5.88
N LYS A 21 9.06 -3.61 5.78
CA LYS A 21 8.32 -3.19 4.58
C LYS A 21 9.29 -2.76 3.49
N LEU A 22 9.14 -3.33 2.31
CA LEU A 22 9.83 -2.92 1.09
C LEU A 22 8.87 -2.01 0.33
N ALA A 23 9.19 -0.72 0.22
CA ALA A 23 8.37 0.21 -0.54
C ALA A 23 8.57 -0.06 -2.05
N LEU A 24 7.52 -0.54 -2.71
CA LEU A 24 7.52 -0.91 -4.13
C LEU A 24 6.61 0.04 -4.92
N ASP A 25 6.96 0.26 -6.19
CA ASP A 25 6.18 1.07 -7.12
C ASP A 25 5.43 0.15 -8.09
N GLY A 26 4.10 0.20 -8.00
CA GLY A 26 3.20 -0.54 -8.85
C GLY A 26 2.91 0.13 -10.20
N GLY A 27 3.34 1.37 -10.43
CA GLY A 27 3.07 2.11 -11.67
C GLY A 27 1.66 2.72 -11.75
N MET A 28 0.88 2.68 -10.66
CA MET A 28 -0.43 3.31 -10.58
C MET A 28 -0.32 4.82 -10.36
N THR A 29 -1.37 5.56 -10.74
CA THR A 29 -1.54 6.98 -10.40
C THR A 29 -2.63 7.17 -9.33
N CYS A 30 -3.04 8.41 -9.07
CA CYS A 30 -4.11 8.75 -8.16
C CYS A 30 -5.20 9.53 -8.92
N PRO A 31 -6.50 9.22 -8.73
CA PRO A 31 -7.59 9.94 -9.40
C PRO A 31 -7.65 11.42 -9.00
N ASN A 32 -7.04 11.79 -7.88
CA ASN A 32 -6.93 13.18 -7.43
C ASN A 32 -5.83 13.97 -8.17
N ARG A 33 -5.04 13.29 -9.00
CA ARG A 33 -3.96 13.87 -9.81
C ARG A 33 -4.30 13.89 -11.30
N ASP A 34 -4.94 12.84 -11.80
CA ASP A 34 -5.13 12.58 -13.24
C ASP A 34 -6.31 13.32 -13.90
N GLY A 35 -7.07 14.11 -13.13
CA GLY A 35 -8.25 14.84 -13.61
C GLY A 35 -9.59 14.15 -13.31
N THR A 36 -9.60 12.91 -12.82
CA THR A 36 -10.85 12.15 -12.54
C THR A 36 -11.60 12.68 -11.33
N LYS A 37 -10.88 13.01 -10.24
CA LYS A 37 -11.41 13.60 -9.00
C LYS A 37 -10.81 14.98 -8.70
N GLY A 38 -9.64 15.26 -9.26
CA GLY A 38 -8.91 16.51 -9.05
C GLY A 38 -7.67 16.57 -9.92
N THR A 39 -6.98 17.71 -9.86
CA THR A 39 -5.70 17.94 -10.54
C THR A 39 -4.64 18.36 -9.52
N GLY A 40 -3.42 17.86 -9.70
CA GLY A 40 -2.27 18.18 -8.83
C GLY A 40 -2.19 17.42 -7.49
N GLY A 41 -3.22 16.65 -7.11
CA GLY A 41 -3.20 15.83 -5.90
C GLY A 41 -3.48 16.56 -4.59
N CYS A 42 -3.33 15.84 -3.48
CA CYS A 42 -3.42 16.43 -2.14
C CYS A 42 -2.27 17.42 -1.92
N ILE A 43 -2.51 18.52 -1.21
CA ILE A 43 -1.51 19.62 -1.12
C ILE A 43 -0.18 19.21 -0.47
N PHE A 44 -0.17 18.13 0.31
CA PHE A 44 1.01 17.62 1.02
C PHE A 44 1.69 16.45 0.28
N CYS A 45 1.07 15.94 -0.78
CA CYS A 45 1.54 14.76 -1.48
C CYS A 45 2.62 15.17 -2.49
N SER A 46 3.82 14.60 -2.37
CA SER A 46 4.93 14.85 -3.29
C SER A 46 4.58 14.44 -4.72
N GLU A 47 5.36 14.92 -5.70
CA GLU A 47 5.18 14.54 -7.11
C GLU A 47 5.20 13.02 -7.30
N GLY A 48 6.01 12.30 -6.50
CA GLY A 48 6.05 10.83 -6.48
C GLY A 48 4.88 10.15 -5.75
N GLY A 49 3.77 10.85 -5.49
CA GLY A 49 2.62 10.26 -4.82
C GLY A 49 2.88 9.87 -3.36
N SER A 50 3.79 10.58 -2.69
CA SER A 50 4.35 10.23 -1.37
C SER A 50 5.25 8.99 -1.36
N GLY A 51 5.69 8.49 -2.52
CA GLY A 51 6.58 7.35 -2.70
C GLY A 51 8.05 7.70 -2.88
N ASP A 52 8.55 8.81 -2.34
CA ASP A 52 9.90 9.32 -2.63
C ASP A 52 11.04 8.37 -2.24
N PHE A 53 10.75 7.35 -1.43
CA PHE A 53 11.68 6.30 -1.00
C PHE A 53 11.36 4.90 -1.56
N ALA A 54 10.35 4.79 -2.42
CA ALA A 54 10.03 3.54 -3.09
C ALA A 54 11.12 3.15 -4.09
N GLU A 55 11.18 1.86 -4.43
CA GLU A 55 11.95 1.42 -5.58
C GLU A 55 11.48 2.12 -6.85
N ARG A 56 12.40 2.31 -7.80
CA ARG A 56 12.04 2.90 -9.08
C ARG A 56 11.13 1.93 -9.83
N TYR A 57 10.07 2.44 -10.44
CA TYR A 57 9.27 1.63 -11.36
C TYR A 57 10.12 1.08 -12.50
N THR A 58 10.26 -0.25 -12.55
CA THR A 58 10.94 -1.01 -13.61
C THR A 58 9.96 -1.79 -14.50
N GLY A 59 8.67 -1.81 -14.15
CA GLY A 59 7.69 -2.73 -14.75
C GLY A 59 7.84 -4.20 -14.33
N ASN A 60 8.81 -4.52 -13.47
CA ASN A 60 9.01 -5.86 -12.92
C ASN A 60 9.12 -5.82 -11.39
N ILE A 61 8.12 -6.36 -10.71
CA ILE A 61 8.05 -6.38 -9.24
C ILE A 61 9.10 -7.29 -8.60
N GLU A 62 9.43 -8.42 -9.22
CA GLU A 62 10.47 -9.32 -8.70
C GLU A 62 11.85 -8.63 -8.66
N THR A 63 12.15 -7.82 -9.68
CA THR A 63 13.35 -6.98 -9.71
C THR A 63 13.32 -5.95 -8.59
N GLN A 64 12.20 -5.24 -8.41
CA GLN A 64 12.08 -4.25 -7.31
C GLN A 64 12.22 -4.90 -5.94
N ILE A 65 11.65 -6.09 -5.71
CA ILE A 65 11.82 -6.83 -4.44
C ILE A 65 13.30 -7.14 -4.21
N THR A 66 14.00 -7.65 -5.23
CA THR A 66 15.42 -8.00 -5.13
C THR A 66 16.28 -6.76 -4.85
N ASP A 67 16.02 -5.65 -5.53
CA ASP A 67 16.73 -4.38 -5.34
C ASP A 67 16.47 -3.80 -3.94
N ALA A 68 15.21 -3.82 -3.48
CA ALA A 68 14.82 -3.34 -2.16
C ALA A 68 15.49 -4.14 -1.03
N ILE A 69 15.53 -5.47 -1.16
CA ILE A 69 16.22 -6.36 -0.21
C ILE A 69 17.71 -6.06 -0.20
N SER A 70 18.33 -5.96 -1.39
CA SER A 70 19.77 -5.64 -1.53
C SER A 70 20.11 -4.33 -0.81
N ARG A 71 19.29 -3.29 -0.98
CA ARG A 71 19.47 -1.97 -0.35
C ARG A 71 19.46 -2.00 1.18
N ILE A 72 18.72 -2.92 1.80
CA ILE A 72 18.59 -3.02 3.26
C ILE A 72 19.40 -4.17 3.87
N SER A 73 19.94 -5.07 3.07
CA SER A 73 20.71 -6.25 3.51
C SER A 73 21.86 -5.92 4.46
N GLY A 74 22.57 -4.79 4.23
CA GLY A 74 23.64 -4.33 5.12
C GLY A 74 23.16 -3.78 6.48
N LYS A 75 21.85 -3.56 6.65
CA LYS A 75 21.23 -2.97 7.85
C LYS A 75 20.42 -3.96 8.67
N THR A 76 20.11 -5.14 8.11
CA THR A 76 19.27 -6.14 8.77
C THR A 76 19.59 -7.55 8.32
N LYS A 77 19.37 -8.52 9.22
CA LYS A 77 19.45 -9.97 8.94
C LYS A 77 18.05 -10.58 8.73
N ALA A 78 17.09 -9.77 8.30
CA ALA A 78 15.73 -10.26 8.06
C ALA A 78 15.72 -11.10 6.79
N GLU A 79 15.01 -12.22 6.82
CA GLU A 79 14.82 -13.10 5.68
C GLU A 79 13.39 -12.96 5.11
N LYS A 80 12.48 -12.41 5.92
CA LYS A 80 11.09 -12.13 5.55
C LYS A 80 10.77 -10.64 5.46
N PHE A 81 9.99 -10.29 4.46
CA PHE A 81 9.63 -8.90 4.13
C PHE A 81 8.14 -8.73 3.87
N ILE A 82 7.68 -7.49 3.87
CA ILE A 82 6.31 -7.13 3.48
C ILE A 82 6.42 -6.32 2.19
N ALA A 83 5.78 -6.80 1.11
CA ALA A 83 5.66 -6.02 -0.11
C ALA A 83 4.70 -4.84 0.16
N TYR A 84 5.21 -3.61 0.10
CA TYR A 84 4.46 -2.42 0.49
C TYR A 84 4.27 -1.48 -0.70
N PHE A 85 3.06 -1.48 -1.24
CA PHE A 85 2.62 -0.58 -2.29
C PHE A 85 2.03 0.67 -1.64
N GLN A 86 2.80 1.76 -1.57
CA GLN A 86 2.47 2.93 -0.75
C GLN A 86 2.17 4.19 -1.57
N SER A 87 2.84 4.36 -2.71
CA SER A 87 2.69 5.55 -3.54
C SER A 87 1.32 5.60 -4.22
N TYR A 88 0.77 6.80 -4.38
CA TYR A 88 -0.48 7.02 -5.11
C TYR A 88 -1.69 6.24 -4.57
N THR A 89 -2.43 5.54 -5.44
CA THR A 89 -3.65 4.79 -5.11
C THR A 89 -3.52 3.39 -5.70
N ASN A 90 -3.02 2.45 -4.90
CA ASN A 90 -2.56 1.17 -5.43
C ASN A 90 -3.68 0.19 -5.81
N THR A 91 -4.94 0.60 -5.71
CA THR A 91 -6.06 -0.15 -6.27
C THR A 91 -6.73 0.58 -7.45
N TYR A 92 -6.14 1.69 -7.91
CA TYR A 92 -6.64 2.46 -9.04
C TYR A 92 -6.02 1.96 -10.36
N ALA A 93 -6.40 0.74 -10.74
CA ALA A 93 -6.10 0.12 -12.03
C ALA A 93 -7.09 -1.03 -12.30
N PRO A 94 -7.22 -1.51 -13.55
CA PRO A 94 -8.06 -2.66 -13.84
C PRO A 94 -7.62 -3.92 -13.08
N ARG A 95 -8.59 -4.73 -12.62
CA ARG A 95 -8.33 -5.99 -11.88
C ARG A 95 -7.23 -6.87 -12.49
N PRO A 96 -7.20 -7.17 -13.81
CA PRO A 96 -6.17 -8.05 -14.37
C PRO A 96 -4.74 -7.53 -14.20
N TYR A 97 -4.57 -6.20 -14.17
CA TYR A 97 -3.27 -5.59 -13.92
C TYR A 97 -2.85 -5.77 -12.46
N LEU A 98 -3.76 -5.45 -11.54
CA LEU A 98 -3.53 -5.57 -10.10
C LEU A 98 -3.32 -7.02 -9.66
N GLU A 99 -4.07 -7.95 -10.23
CA GLU A 99 -3.93 -9.38 -9.99
C GLU A 99 -2.53 -9.86 -10.36
N LYS A 100 -2.08 -9.56 -11.59
CA LYS A 100 -0.72 -9.89 -12.02
C LYS A 100 0.33 -9.28 -11.07
N LEU A 101 0.19 -7.99 -10.76
CA LEU A 101 1.13 -7.26 -9.92
C LEU A 101 1.26 -7.85 -8.50
N PHE A 102 0.12 -8.07 -7.85
CA PHE A 102 0.07 -8.53 -6.48
C PHE A 102 0.35 -10.02 -6.34
N CYS A 103 -0.10 -10.86 -7.29
CA CYS A 103 0.25 -12.28 -7.29
C CYS A 103 1.76 -12.46 -7.41
N THR A 104 2.45 -11.72 -8.30
CA THR A 104 3.93 -11.78 -8.37
C THR A 104 4.60 -11.44 -7.03
N ALA A 105 4.10 -10.44 -6.30
CA ALA A 105 4.64 -10.11 -4.97
C ALA A 105 4.31 -11.18 -3.91
N VAL A 106 3.10 -11.72 -3.94
CA VAL A 106 2.61 -12.72 -2.97
C VAL A 106 3.23 -14.10 -3.21
N GLU A 107 3.59 -14.46 -4.42
CA GLU A 107 4.23 -15.74 -4.75
C GLU A 107 5.71 -15.79 -4.34
N ASP A 108 6.38 -14.63 -4.22
CA ASP A 108 7.78 -14.58 -3.78
C ASP A 108 7.94 -15.07 -2.33
N GLU A 109 8.75 -16.12 -2.13
CA GLU A 109 8.96 -16.77 -0.82
C GLU A 109 9.55 -15.82 0.24
N ARG A 110 10.27 -14.77 -0.17
CA ARG A 110 10.87 -13.77 0.72
C ARG A 110 9.80 -12.81 1.26
N ILE A 111 8.65 -12.71 0.60
CA ILE A 111 7.53 -11.88 1.02
C ILE A 111 6.62 -12.68 1.95
N ALA A 112 6.44 -12.19 3.18
CA ALA A 112 5.57 -12.79 4.18
C ALA A 112 4.14 -12.21 4.19
N ALA A 113 3.97 -10.98 3.69
CA ALA A 113 2.67 -10.31 3.62
C ALA A 113 2.64 -9.22 2.56
N LEU A 114 1.44 -8.83 2.16
CA LEU A 114 1.17 -7.73 1.25
C LEU A 114 0.59 -6.54 2.04
N SER A 115 1.03 -5.32 1.76
CA SER A 115 0.52 -4.10 2.37
C SER A 115 0.22 -3.08 1.25
N ILE A 116 -1.02 -2.62 1.16
CA ILE A 116 -1.51 -1.80 0.05
C ILE A 116 -2.09 -0.51 0.60
N GLY A 117 -1.42 0.60 0.34
CA GLY A 117 -1.92 1.95 0.56
C GLY A 117 -2.87 2.36 -0.57
N THR A 118 -4.10 2.73 -0.22
CA THR A 118 -5.08 3.16 -1.22
C THR A 118 -6.09 4.17 -0.69
N ARG A 119 -6.94 4.67 -1.58
CA ARG A 119 -8.07 5.54 -1.27
C ARG A 119 -9.31 4.70 -0.96
N PRO A 120 -10.18 5.17 -0.04
CA PRO A 120 -11.42 4.46 0.28
C PRO A 120 -12.39 4.39 -0.91
N ASP A 121 -12.38 5.35 -1.83
CA ASP A 121 -13.21 5.38 -3.04
C ASP A 121 -12.62 4.61 -4.23
N CYS A 122 -11.61 3.76 -4.03
CA CYS A 122 -10.98 2.95 -5.07
C CYS A 122 -11.02 1.45 -4.74
N LEU A 123 -12.10 1.00 -4.12
CA LEU A 123 -12.32 -0.40 -3.73
C LEU A 123 -13.65 -0.93 -4.29
N PRO A 124 -13.81 -1.01 -5.63
CA PRO A 124 -14.99 -1.65 -6.19
C PRO A 124 -15.03 -3.16 -5.84
N PRO A 125 -16.21 -3.81 -5.89
CA PRO A 125 -16.37 -5.19 -5.41
C PRO A 125 -15.43 -6.22 -6.04
N ASP A 126 -15.05 -6.04 -7.32
CA ASP A 126 -14.12 -6.93 -8.01
C ASP A 126 -12.69 -6.82 -7.46
N ILE A 127 -12.27 -5.63 -7.03
CA ILE A 127 -10.98 -5.41 -6.36
C ILE A 127 -11.01 -5.95 -4.94
N ILE A 128 -12.11 -5.75 -4.19
CA ILE A 128 -12.27 -6.36 -2.86
C ILE A 128 -12.17 -7.89 -2.97
N GLY A 129 -12.81 -8.49 -3.99
CA GLY A 129 -12.70 -9.92 -4.27
C GLY A 129 -11.26 -10.37 -4.53
N LEU A 130 -10.48 -9.61 -5.32
CA LEU A 130 -9.06 -9.89 -5.52
C LEU A 130 -8.27 -9.84 -4.19
N LEU A 131 -8.51 -8.83 -3.34
CA LEU A 131 -7.82 -8.71 -2.06
C LEU A 131 -8.16 -9.88 -1.12
N ASP A 132 -9.41 -10.35 -1.11
CA ASP A 132 -9.83 -11.54 -0.36
C ASP A 132 -9.17 -12.83 -0.89
N GLU A 133 -9.06 -12.99 -2.21
CA GLU A 133 -8.34 -14.11 -2.84
C GLU A 133 -6.87 -14.12 -2.44
N LEU A 134 -6.18 -12.98 -2.51
CA LEU A 134 -4.77 -12.85 -2.10
C LEU A 134 -4.58 -13.11 -0.60
N ASN A 135 -5.52 -12.67 0.24
CA ASN A 135 -5.47 -12.86 1.68
C ASN A 135 -5.57 -14.34 2.11
N LYS A 136 -6.08 -15.22 1.24
CA LYS A 136 -6.06 -16.68 1.45
C LYS A 136 -4.68 -17.29 1.21
N ILE A 137 -3.78 -16.58 0.53
CA ILE A 137 -2.41 -17.04 0.22
C ILE A 137 -1.43 -16.50 1.28
N LYS A 138 -1.39 -15.17 1.48
CA LYS A 138 -0.58 -14.50 2.51
C LYS A 138 -1.38 -13.33 3.11
N PRO A 139 -1.10 -12.92 4.36
CA PRO A 139 -1.81 -11.80 4.97
C PRO A 139 -1.76 -10.53 4.12
N VAL A 140 -2.93 -9.90 3.93
CA VAL A 140 -3.08 -8.62 3.21
C VAL A 140 -3.49 -7.53 4.20
N PHE A 141 -2.73 -6.43 4.21
CA PHE A 141 -3.06 -5.20 4.94
C PHE A 141 -3.51 -4.13 3.96
N VAL A 142 -4.70 -3.57 4.16
CA VAL A 142 -5.20 -2.42 3.39
C VAL A 142 -5.08 -1.16 4.24
N GLU A 143 -4.28 -0.19 3.79
CA GLU A 143 -4.08 1.09 4.45
C GLU A 143 -4.90 2.17 3.74
N LEU A 144 -6.01 2.57 4.37
CA LEU A 144 -6.89 3.61 3.84
C LEU A 144 -6.44 4.98 4.31
N GLY A 145 -6.25 5.91 3.37
CA GLY A 145 -6.02 7.30 3.71
C GLY A 145 -7.25 7.93 4.38
N LEU A 146 -7.23 8.19 5.69
CA LEU A 146 -8.23 9.07 6.32
C LEU A 146 -7.80 10.53 6.23
N GLN A 147 -6.54 10.76 6.57
CA GLN A 147 -5.86 12.05 6.75
C GLN A 147 -6.42 12.90 7.90
N THR A 148 -7.73 13.12 7.94
CA THR A 148 -8.40 13.94 8.96
C THR A 148 -9.89 13.59 9.03
N SER A 149 -10.47 13.63 10.23
CA SER A 149 -11.92 13.56 10.45
C SER A 149 -12.61 14.92 10.29
N ASN A 150 -11.84 16.00 10.15
CA ASN A 150 -12.40 17.34 9.96
C ASN A 150 -12.65 17.62 8.47
N GLU A 151 -13.92 17.78 8.09
CA GLU A 151 -14.33 18.07 6.70
C GLU A 151 -13.70 19.34 6.11
N ALA A 152 -13.61 20.42 6.89
CA ALA A 152 -12.99 21.66 6.42
C ALA A 152 -11.50 21.46 6.11
N THR A 153 -10.78 20.72 6.97
CA THR A 153 -9.40 20.33 6.70
C THR A 153 -9.29 19.39 5.50
N GLY A 154 -10.20 18.42 5.36
CA GLY A 154 -10.24 17.50 4.21
C GLY A 154 -10.37 18.24 2.86
N LYS A 155 -11.20 19.28 2.82
CA LYS A 155 -11.33 20.18 1.67
C LYS A 155 -10.08 21.01 1.44
N LEU A 156 -9.52 21.62 2.50
CA LEU A 156 -8.30 22.42 2.44
C LEU A 156 -7.12 21.64 1.85
N ILE A 157 -6.93 20.39 2.31
CA ILE A 157 -5.84 19.53 1.83
C ILE A 157 -6.13 18.87 0.48
N ARG A 158 -7.28 19.15 -0.12
CA ARG A 158 -7.76 18.58 -1.38
C ARG A 158 -7.80 17.04 -1.33
N ARG A 159 -8.31 16.44 -0.26
CA ARG A 159 -8.37 14.98 -0.09
C ARG A 159 -9.16 14.28 -1.22
N GLY A 160 -10.18 14.96 -1.75
CA GLY A 160 -10.94 14.51 -2.92
C GLY A 160 -12.03 13.47 -2.62
N TYR A 161 -12.48 13.36 -1.36
CA TYR A 161 -13.71 12.66 -0.95
C TYR A 161 -14.20 13.17 0.43
N PRO A 162 -15.52 13.15 0.69
CA PRO A 162 -16.10 13.41 2.01
C PRO A 162 -15.81 12.26 2.99
N LEU A 163 -15.97 12.50 4.29
CA LEU A 163 -15.69 11.53 5.36
C LEU A 163 -16.56 10.29 5.28
N CYS A 164 -17.83 10.41 4.86
CA CYS A 164 -18.74 9.27 4.74
C CYS A 164 -18.23 8.19 3.79
N VAL A 165 -17.45 8.56 2.75
CA VAL A 165 -16.80 7.60 1.84
C VAL A 165 -15.76 6.74 2.58
N TYR A 166 -15.05 7.33 3.55
CA TYR A 166 -14.13 6.57 4.38
C TYR A 166 -14.88 5.62 5.31
N ASP A 167 -15.96 6.10 5.93
CA ASP A 167 -16.80 5.29 6.82
C ASP A 167 -17.38 4.08 6.07
N GLU A 168 -17.95 4.30 4.88
CA GLU A 168 -18.48 3.23 4.01
C GLU A 168 -17.42 2.22 3.56
N ALA A 169 -16.16 2.61 3.43
CA ALA A 169 -15.09 1.68 3.04
C ALA A 169 -14.57 0.81 4.19
N VAL A 170 -14.79 1.24 5.45
CA VAL A 170 -14.33 0.54 6.65
C VAL A 170 -15.37 -0.43 7.21
N TYR A 171 -16.66 -0.13 7.01
CA TYR A 171 -17.79 -0.88 7.57
C TYR A 171 -18.57 -1.65 6.50
#